data_AF-Q8KGC3-F1
#
_entry.id   AF-Q8KGC3-F1
#
_cell.length_a   1.000
_cell.length_b   1.000
_cell.length_c   1.000
_cell.angle_alpha   90.00
_cell.angle_beta   90.00
_cell.angle_gamma   90.00
#
_symmetry.space_group_name_H-M   'P 1'
#
loop_
_entity.id
_entity.type
_entity.pdbx_description
1 polymer ?
#
loop_
_entity_poly.entity_id
_entity_poly.type
_entity_poly.pdbx_seq_one_letter_code
_entity_poly.pdbx_strand_id
1 'polypeptide(L)'
;MVVVFRRFVALYDRFELLWEDQRTERMAANLLILAFAFSLALIELARQGLLPAEVAARVPKSHYYAINTALSMLLGLEVFGLVFSIAKSVSASVGKQFEILSLILLRHSFSELVHFSEPLDATEASLPVLFMLAYAGGGLLIFLLLGVYYRLQHHRAITRDKEAAADFIVVKKIIALLLLLIFFVIGVIDGLKYLNGNATNEFFSLFFTILIFSDVLLVLISLRYSSSYPVVFRNSGFAVATLLIRLALTAPPWFSVLLGIGAIAFSIGITFAYNRFENLEIQRSAPI
;
A
#
# COMPACT_ATOMS: atom_id res chain seq x y z
N MET A 1 -25.41 12.79 18.65
CA MET A 1 -24.08 12.48 18.08
C MET A 1 -23.74 11.00 18.12
N VAL A 2 -23.75 10.33 19.29
CA VAL A 2 -23.29 8.93 19.46
C VAL A 2 -23.90 7.90 18.50
N VAL A 3 -25.20 8.01 18.17
CA VAL A 3 -25.89 7.06 17.26
C VAL A 3 -25.37 7.11 15.83
N VAL A 4 -25.05 8.32 15.33
CA VAL A 4 -24.54 8.52 13.97
C VAL A 4 -23.12 7.95 13.85
N PHE A 5 -22.28 8.22 14.86
CA PHE A 5 -20.93 7.65 14.97
C PHE A 5 -20.96 6.11 14.99
N ARG A 6 -21.90 5.51 15.73
CA ARG A 6 -22.05 4.04 15.79
C ARG A 6 -22.48 3.43 14.45
N ARG A 7 -23.33 4.12 13.68
CA ARG A 7 -23.75 3.68 12.33
C ARG A 7 -22.60 3.72 11.33
N PHE A 8 -21.76 4.75 11.37
CA PHE A 8 -20.58 4.83 10.50
C PHE A 8 -19.55 3.75 10.82
N VAL A 9 -19.31 3.49 12.10
CA VAL A 9 -18.45 2.37 12.54
C VAL A 9 -19.00 1.02 12.07
N ALA A 10 -20.30 0.77 12.22
CA ALA A 10 -20.92 -0.47 11.76
C ALA A 10 -20.88 -0.63 10.23
N LEU A 11 -20.97 0.48 9.47
CA LEU A 11 -20.83 0.47 8.02
C LEU A 11 -19.40 0.09 7.61
N TYR A 12 -18.39 0.71 8.25
CA TYR A 12 -16.98 0.36 8.06
C TYR A 12 -16.72 -1.11 8.37
N ASP A 13 -17.17 -1.60 9.53
CA ASP A 13 -16.97 -2.99 9.96
C ASP A 13 -17.59 -3.98 8.96
N ARG A 14 -18.73 -3.62 8.36
CA ARG A 14 -19.36 -4.45 7.32
C ARG A 14 -18.56 -4.48 6.02
N PHE A 15 -18.02 -3.34 5.59
CA PHE A 15 -17.14 -3.29 4.40
C PHE A 15 -15.83 -4.04 4.63
N GLU A 16 -15.25 -3.91 5.82
CA GLU A 16 -14.04 -4.64 6.22
C GLU A 16 -14.26 -6.16 6.21
N LEU A 17 -15.35 -6.64 6.82
CA LEU A 17 -15.70 -8.07 6.81
C LEU A 17 -15.94 -8.62 5.41
N LEU A 18 -16.55 -7.84 4.52
CA LEU A 18 -16.74 -8.23 3.12
C LEU A 18 -15.41 -8.29 2.37
N TRP A 19 -14.48 -7.39 2.66
CA TRP A 19 -13.16 -7.36 2.02
C TRP A 19 -12.25 -8.51 2.49
N GLU A 20 -12.31 -8.88 3.77
CA GLU A 20 -11.50 -9.97 4.35
C GLU A 20 -12.04 -11.38 4.06
N ASP A 21 -13.23 -11.50 3.47
CA ASP A 21 -13.79 -12.80 3.13
C ASP A 21 -12.97 -13.48 2.03
N GLN A 22 -12.68 -14.78 2.20
CA GLN A 22 -11.94 -15.60 1.23
C GLN A 22 -12.63 -15.62 -0.15
N ARG A 23 -13.95 -15.39 -0.18
CA ARG A 23 -14.72 -15.28 -1.44
C ARG A 23 -14.33 -14.05 -2.24
N THR A 24 -14.16 -12.91 -1.58
CA THR A 24 -13.77 -11.66 -2.22
C THR A 24 -12.34 -11.74 -2.74
N GLU A 25 -11.42 -12.36 -1.99
CA GLU A 25 -10.05 -12.62 -2.43
C GLU A 25 -10.01 -13.50 -3.69
N ARG A 26 -10.76 -14.61 -3.70
CA ARG A 26 -10.87 -15.49 -4.89
C ARG A 26 -11.52 -14.81 -6.07
N MET A 27 -12.55 -14.01 -5.84
CA MET A 27 -13.24 -13.26 -6.89
C MET A 27 -12.31 -12.21 -7.51
N ALA A 28 -11.55 -11.49 -6.67
CA ALA A 28 -10.54 -10.54 -7.11
C ALA A 28 -9.44 -11.23 -7.94
N ALA A 29 -8.92 -12.37 -7.47
CA ALA A 29 -7.94 -13.15 -8.22
C ALA A 29 -8.48 -13.61 -9.59
N ASN A 30 -9.71 -14.14 -9.63
CA ASN A 30 -10.35 -14.54 -10.88
C ASN A 30 -10.56 -13.36 -11.83
N LEU A 31 -10.96 -12.19 -11.31
CA LEU A 31 -11.11 -10.97 -12.11
C LEU A 31 -9.79 -10.55 -12.74
N LEU A 32 -8.68 -10.63 -12.00
CA LEU A 32 -7.34 -10.32 -12.53
C LEU A 32 -6.92 -11.29 -13.63
N ILE A 33 -7.16 -12.60 -13.44
CA ILE A 33 -6.87 -13.62 -14.45
C ILE A 33 -7.68 -13.37 -15.72
N LEU A 34 -8.98 -13.07 -15.58
CA LEU A 34 -9.85 -12.75 -16.71
C LEU A 34 -9.40 -11.47 -17.42
N ALA A 35 -9.04 -10.41 -16.68
CA ALA A 35 -8.54 -9.17 -17.25
C ALA A 35 -7.22 -9.37 -18.02
N PHE A 36 -6.32 -10.19 -17.48
CA PHE A 36 -5.07 -10.58 -18.15
C PHE A 36 -5.34 -11.33 -19.45
N ALA A 37 -6.15 -12.40 -19.38
CA ALA A 37 -6.49 -13.23 -20.54
C ALA A 37 -7.22 -12.44 -21.62
N PHE A 38 -8.17 -11.57 -21.22
CA PHE A 38 -8.88 -10.68 -22.12
C PHE A 38 -7.93 -9.69 -22.81
N SER A 39 -7.03 -9.06 -22.06
CA SER A 39 -6.04 -8.13 -22.63
C SER A 39 -5.14 -8.84 -23.65
N LEU A 40 -4.66 -10.05 -23.33
CA LEU A 40 -3.87 -10.88 -24.25
C LEU A 40 -4.63 -11.21 -25.53
N ALA A 41 -5.87 -11.69 -25.40
CA ALA A 41 -6.71 -12.04 -26.54
C ALA A 41 -6.96 -10.82 -27.44
N LEU A 42 -7.21 -9.65 -26.84
CA LEU A 42 -7.51 -8.41 -27.56
C LEU A 42 -6.28 -7.89 -28.33
N ILE A 43 -5.08 -8.00 -27.74
CA ILE A 43 -3.80 -7.67 -28.41
C ILE A 43 -3.55 -8.63 -29.59
N GLU A 44 -3.78 -9.93 -29.41
CA GLU A 44 -3.58 -10.91 -30.48
C GLU A 44 -4.57 -10.71 -31.64
N LEU A 45 -5.85 -10.46 -31.34
CA LEU A 45 -6.88 -10.13 -32.33
C LEU A 45 -6.55 -8.85 -33.10
N ALA A 46 -5.99 -7.84 -32.43
CA ALA A 46 -5.55 -6.60 -33.09
C ALA A 46 -4.40 -6.87 -34.06
N ARG A 47 -3.44 -7.70 -33.65
CA ARG A 47 -2.27 -8.05 -34.46
C ARG A 47 -2.64 -8.88 -35.69
N GLN A 48 -3.68 -9.72 -35.58
CA GLN A 48 -4.23 -10.50 -36.70
C GLN A 48 -5.11 -9.68 -37.65
N GLY A 49 -5.35 -8.39 -37.37
CA GLY A 49 -6.18 -7.52 -38.21
C GLY A 49 -7.68 -7.81 -38.13
N LEU A 50 -8.13 -8.56 -37.13
CA LEU A 50 -9.53 -8.97 -36.96
C LEU A 50 -10.39 -7.91 -36.26
N LEU A 51 -9.79 -6.83 -35.75
CA LEU A 51 -10.48 -5.74 -35.06
C LEU A 51 -10.78 -4.57 -35.99
N PRO A 52 -11.93 -3.88 -35.81
CA PRO A 52 -12.21 -2.62 -36.52
C PRO A 52 -11.09 -1.61 -36.30
N ALA A 53 -10.77 -0.82 -37.33
CA ALA A 53 -9.64 0.12 -37.31
C ALA A 53 -9.68 1.11 -36.13
N GLU A 54 -10.88 1.55 -35.72
CA GLU A 54 -11.08 2.44 -34.56
C GLU A 54 -10.70 1.79 -33.22
N VAL A 55 -10.93 0.47 -33.10
CA VAL A 55 -10.60 -0.30 -31.90
C VAL A 55 -9.13 -0.69 -31.93
N ALA A 56 -8.63 -1.20 -33.05
CA ALA A 56 -7.23 -1.59 -33.23
C ALA A 56 -6.25 -0.44 -32.96
N ALA A 57 -6.61 0.81 -33.26
CA ALA A 57 -5.80 1.99 -32.97
C ALA A 57 -5.62 2.25 -31.46
N ARG A 58 -6.51 1.74 -30.61
CA ARG A 58 -6.46 1.88 -29.14
C ARG A 58 -5.79 0.69 -28.45
N VAL A 59 -5.48 -0.38 -29.19
CA VAL A 59 -4.89 -1.59 -28.63
C VAL A 59 -3.36 -1.51 -28.65
N PRO A 60 -2.69 -1.73 -27.51
CA PRO A 60 -1.24 -1.88 -27.44
C PRO A 60 -0.73 -3.01 -28.35
N LYS A 61 0.43 -2.82 -28.97
CA LYS A 61 0.98 -3.80 -29.94
C LYS A 61 1.79 -4.94 -29.32
N SER A 62 2.25 -4.78 -28.09
CA SER A 62 3.09 -5.77 -27.38
C SER A 62 2.29 -6.56 -26.36
N HIS A 63 2.56 -7.86 -26.29
CA HIS A 63 1.94 -8.79 -25.34
C HIS A 63 2.30 -8.45 -23.88
N TYR A 64 3.46 -7.81 -23.66
CA TYR A 64 3.89 -7.37 -22.32
C TYR A 64 2.92 -6.37 -21.69
N TYR A 65 2.14 -5.63 -22.49
CA TYR A 65 1.16 -4.69 -21.96
C TYR A 65 0.00 -5.39 -21.22
N ALA A 66 -0.32 -6.64 -21.57
CA ALA A 66 -1.31 -7.43 -20.82
C ALA A 66 -0.85 -7.68 -19.38
N ILE A 67 0.45 -7.95 -19.18
CA ILE A 67 1.05 -8.13 -17.86
C ILE A 67 0.91 -6.83 -17.06
N ASN A 68 1.29 -5.69 -17.62
CA ASN A 68 1.19 -4.41 -16.94
C ASN A 68 -0.26 -4.02 -16.60
N THR A 69 -1.22 -4.36 -17.45
CA THR A 69 -2.65 -4.15 -17.18
C THR A 69 -3.10 -4.94 -15.95
N ALA A 70 -2.75 -6.24 -15.89
CA ALA A 70 -3.09 -7.09 -14.76
C ALA A 70 -2.40 -6.62 -13.46
N LEU A 71 -1.12 -6.25 -13.53
CA LEU A 71 -0.37 -5.73 -12.38
C LEU A 71 -0.92 -4.38 -11.90
N SER A 72 -1.33 -3.49 -12.80
CA SER A 72 -1.95 -2.20 -12.44
C SER A 72 -3.30 -2.38 -11.75
N MET A 73 -4.12 -3.32 -12.23
CA MET A 73 -5.37 -3.69 -11.55
C MET A 73 -5.11 -4.30 -10.17
N LEU A 74 -4.11 -5.18 -10.06
CA LEU A 74 -3.71 -5.78 -8.79
C LEU A 74 -3.23 -4.72 -7.80
N LEU A 75 -2.39 -3.78 -8.25
CA LEU A 75 -1.96 -2.63 -7.45
C LEU A 75 -3.17 -1.83 -6.95
N GLY A 76 -4.16 -1.56 -7.81
CA GLY A 76 -5.41 -0.92 -7.42
C GLY A 76 -6.10 -1.64 -6.26
N LEU A 77 -6.26 -2.96 -6.36
CA LEU A 77 -6.86 -3.78 -5.29
C LEU A 77 -6.05 -3.72 -3.98
N GLU A 78 -4.72 -3.81 -4.06
CA GLU A 78 -3.85 -3.74 -2.89
C GLU A 78 -3.95 -2.38 -2.20
N VAL A 79 -3.99 -1.33 -3.00
CA VAL A 79 -4.10 0.06 -2.57
C VAL A 79 -5.46 0.32 -1.90
N PHE A 80 -6.56 -0.28 -2.37
CA PHE A 80 -7.84 -0.28 -1.66
C PHE A 80 -7.76 -1.01 -0.31
N GLY A 81 -7.13 -2.19 -0.28
CA GLY A 81 -6.88 -2.94 0.97
C GLY A 81 -6.11 -2.14 2.01
N LEU A 82 -5.21 -1.28 1.55
CA LEU A 82 -4.37 -0.42 2.39
C LEU A 82 -5.17 0.66 3.13
N VAL A 83 -6.33 1.07 2.62
CA VAL A 83 -7.25 2.01 3.30
C VAL A 83 -7.88 1.33 4.52
N PHE A 84 -8.27 0.06 4.40
CA PHE A 84 -8.78 -0.72 5.53
C PHE A 84 -7.69 -0.99 6.59
N SER A 85 -6.43 -1.12 6.16
CA SER A 85 -5.29 -1.24 7.09
C SER A 85 -5.13 -0.02 8.01
N ILE A 86 -5.47 1.19 7.56
CA ILE A 86 -5.34 2.43 8.35
C ILE A 86 -6.20 2.40 9.62
N ALA A 87 -7.37 1.75 9.57
CA ALA A 87 -8.24 1.67 10.73
C ALA A 87 -7.71 0.71 11.82
N LYS A 88 -6.78 -0.18 11.47
CA LYS A 88 -6.15 -1.13 12.40
C LYS A 88 -5.03 -0.45 13.21
N SER A 89 -4.54 -1.10 14.27
CA SER A 89 -3.58 -0.46 15.19
C SER A 89 -2.27 -0.06 14.47
N VAL A 90 -1.72 1.11 14.79
CA VAL A 90 -0.61 1.72 14.00
C VAL A 90 0.62 0.81 13.99
N SER A 91 1.04 0.27 15.13
CA SER A 91 2.25 -0.56 15.23
C SER A 91 2.11 -1.97 14.63
N ALA A 92 0.92 -2.56 14.63
CA ALA A 92 0.69 -3.82 13.92
C ALA A 92 0.51 -3.58 12.41
N SER A 93 -0.07 -2.43 12.04
CA SER A 93 -0.27 -2.01 10.66
C SER A 93 1.04 -1.74 9.93
N VAL A 94 2.05 -1.12 10.56
CA VAL A 94 3.32 -0.80 9.88
C VAL A 94 4.06 -2.05 9.40
N GLY A 95 4.13 -3.11 10.21
CA GLY A 95 4.74 -4.39 9.78
C GLY A 95 4.03 -4.97 8.55
N LYS A 96 2.69 -4.96 8.57
CA LYS A 96 1.88 -5.42 7.43
C LYS A 96 2.07 -4.55 6.19
N GLN A 97 2.24 -3.24 6.35
CA GLN A 97 2.55 -2.33 5.25
C GLN A 97 3.91 -2.62 4.61
N PHE A 98 4.91 -3.04 5.39
CA PHE A 98 6.18 -3.51 4.81
C PHE A 98 6.05 -4.84 4.06
N GLU A 99 5.21 -5.77 4.53
CA GLU A 99 4.88 -6.98 3.74
C GLU A 99 4.30 -6.60 2.39
N ILE A 100 3.27 -5.75 2.40
CA ILE A 100 2.60 -5.27 1.19
C ILE A 100 3.60 -4.55 0.28
N LEU A 101 4.42 -3.63 0.82
CA LEU A 101 5.44 -2.91 0.06
C LEU A 101 6.44 -3.89 -0.58
N SER A 102 6.93 -4.88 0.16
CA SER A 102 7.89 -5.86 -0.37
C SER A 102 7.30 -6.65 -1.55
N LEU A 103 6.04 -7.06 -1.46
CA LEU A 103 5.32 -7.77 -2.51
C LEU A 103 5.03 -6.87 -3.72
N ILE A 104 4.65 -5.60 -3.48
CA ILE A 104 4.44 -4.62 -4.55
C ILE A 104 5.74 -4.38 -5.33
N LEU A 105 6.89 -4.20 -4.65
CA LEU A 105 8.17 -4.03 -5.34
C LEU A 105 8.53 -5.26 -6.18
N LEU A 106 8.36 -6.47 -5.64
CA LEU A 106 8.56 -7.69 -6.43
C LEU A 106 7.67 -7.72 -7.68
N ARG A 107 6.42 -7.25 -7.58
CA ARG A 107 5.49 -7.19 -8.71
C ARG A 107 5.82 -6.09 -9.71
N HIS A 108 6.24 -4.91 -9.27
CA HIS A 108 6.73 -3.82 -10.13
C HIS A 108 7.96 -4.23 -10.94
N SER A 109 8.76 -5.20 -10.46
CA SER A 109 9.85 -5.73 -11.29
C SER A 109 9.35 -6.27 -12.64
N PHE A 110 8.14 -6.85 -12.70
CA PHE A 110 7.55 -7.36 -13.93
C PHE A 110 6.96 -6.27 -14.83
N SER A 111 6.62 -5.08 -14.32
CA SER A 111 6.08 -4.01 -15.19
C SER A 111 7.14 -3.44 -16.13
N GLU A 112 8.43 -3.55 -15.77
CA GLU A 112 9.54 -3.15 -16.64
C GLU A 112 9.64 -3.97 -17.93
N LEU A 113 8.97 -5.13 -18.01
CA LEU A 113 8.89 -5.93 -19.24
C LEU A 113 8.19 -5.19 -20.38
N VAL A 114 7.32 -4.22 -20.10
CA VAL A 114 6.67 -3.42 -21.16
C VAL A 114 7.66 -2.59 -21.97
N HIS A 115 8.81 -2.26 -21.37
CA HIS A 115 9.86 -1.50 -22.05
C HIS A 115 10.75 -2.38 -22.93
N PHE A 116 10.50 -3.69 -23.01
CA PHE A 116 11.28 -4.59 -23.84
C PHE A 116 10.73 -4.58 -25.28
N SER A 117 11.63 -4.54 -26.24
CA SER A 117 11.33 -4.69 -27.67
C SER A 117 10.92 -6.15 -27.98
N GLU A 118 9.98 -6.33 -28.91
CA GLU A 118 9.66 -7.64 -29.50
C GLU A 118 10.17 -7.65 -30.95
N PRO A 119 11.21 -8.45 -31.33
CA PRO A 119 11.95 -9.45 -30.54
C PRO A 119 12.95 -8.85 -29.54
N LEU A 120 13.32 -9.63 -28.51
CA LEU A 120 14.24 -9.21 -27.45
C LEU A 120 15.61 -8.80 -28.01
N ASP A 121 15.91 -7.50 -27.99
CA ASP A 121 17.25 -6.98 -28.24
C ASP A 121 17.97 -6.73 -26.90
N ALA A 122 19.02 -7.51 -26.65
CA ALA A 122 19.79 -7.44 -25.41
C ALA A 122 20.52 -6.10 -25.22
N THR A 123 20.73 -5.32 -26.29
CA THR A 123 21.42 -4.03 -26.22
C THR A 123 20.50 -2.89 -25.75
N GLU A 124 19.21 -2.95 -26.06
CA GLU A 124 18.20 -1.97 -25.63
C GLU A 124 17.62 -2.29 -24.22
N ALA A 125 17.71 -3.54 -23.77
CA ALA A 125 17.11 -4.00 -22.51
C ALA A 125 17.91 -3.65 -21.23
N SER A 126 19.11 -3.07 -21.34
CA SER A 126 20.04 -2.91 -20.21
C SER A 126 19.50 -2.07 -19.04
N LEU A 127 18.80 -0.97 -19.32
CA LEU A 127 18.22 -0.10 -18.29
C LEU A 127 16.93 -0.69 -17.66
N PRO A 128 15.94 -1.19 -18.43
CA PRO A 128 14.78 -1.89 -17.88
C PRO A 128 15.14 -3.10 -17.02
N VAL A 129 16.15 -3.90 -17.43
CA VAL A 129 16.66 -5.02 -16.62
C VAL A 129 17.22 -4.54 -15.29
N LEU A 130 17.94 -3.42 -15.29
CA LEU A 130 18.50 -2.86 -14.06
C LEU A 130 17.40 -2.38 -13.11
N PHE A 131 16.32 -1.76 -13.61
CA PHE A 131 15.16 -1.38 -12.79
C PHE A 131 14.42 -2.60 -12.24
N MET A 132 14.24 -3.64 -13.06
CA MET A 132 13.68 -4.92 -12.62
C MET A 132 14.49 -5.51 -11.47
N LEU A 133 15.81 -5.55 -11.60
CA LEU A 133 16.71 -6.03 -10.54
C LEU A 133 16.66 -5.14 -9.29
N ALA A 134 16.57 -3.82 -9.45
CA ALA A 134 16.46 -2.89 -8.32
C ALA A 134 15.17 -3.13 -7.54
N TYR A 135 14.03 -3.25 -8.22
CA TYR A 135 12.75 -3.56 -7.61
C TYR A 135 12.74 -4.93 -6.91
N ALA A 136 13.22 -5.97 -7.61
CA ALA A 136 13.27 -7.33 -7.07
C ALA A 136 14.21 -7.41 -5.85
N GLY A 137 15.40 -6.84 -5.96
CA GLY A 137 16.39 -6.78 -4.87
C GLY A 137 15.92 -5.93 -3.70
N GLY A 138 15.25 -4.80 -3.97
CA GLY A 138 14.64 -3.94 -2.97
C GLY A 138 13.54 -4.65 -2.18
N GLY A 139 12.62 -5.33 -2.88
CA GLY A 139 11.57 -6.14 -2.25
C GLY A 139 12.14 -7.24 -1.35
N LEU A 140 13.15 -7.98 -1.85
CA LEU A 140 13.84 -9.01 -1.06
C LEU A 140 14.53 -8.42 0.19
N LEU A 141 15.22 -7.30 0.05
CA LEU A 141 15.92 -6.66 1.17
C LEU A 141 14.94 -6.17 2.23
N ILE A 142 13.82 -5.54 1.83
CA ILE A 142 12.76 -5.15 2.76
C ILE A 142 12.20 -6.38 3.48
N PHE A 143 11.96 -7.49 2.77
CA PHE A 143 11.49 -8.73 3.38
C PHE A 143 12.47 -9.30 4.42
N LEU A 144 13.78 -9.26 4.14
CA LEU A 144 14.81 -9.68 5.11
C LEU A 144 14.84 -8.77 6.34
N LEU A 145 14.80 -7.45 6.14
CA LEU A 145 14.76 -6.47 7.23
C LEU A 145 13.46 -6.60 8.05
N LEU A 146 12.36 -6.99 7.43
CA LEU A 146 11.10 -7.26 8.11
C LEU A 146 11.22 -8.43 9.09
N GLY A 147 11.97 -9.48 8.74
CA GLY A 147 12.30 -10.55 9.67
C GLY A 147 13.00 -10.04 10.94
N VAL A 148 13.92 -9.09 10.79
CA VAL A 148 14.60 -8.42 11.92
C VAL A 148 13.61 -7.58 12.73
N TYR A 149 12.78 -6.79 12.05
CA TYR A 149 11.75 -5.97 12.67
C TYR A 149 10.80 -6.80 13.54
N TYR A 150 10.26 -7.91 13.02
CA TYR A 150 9.38 -8.79 13.77
C TYR A 150 10.08 -9.46 14.95
N ARG A 151 11.34 -9.85 14.81
CA ARG A 151 12.11 -10.40 15.93
C ARG A 151 12.25 -9.40 17.07
N LEU A 152 12.47 -8.12 16.77
CA LEU A 152 12.56 -7.05 17.78
C LEU A 152 11.20 -6.73 18.42
N GLN A 153 10.11 -6.84 17.66
CA GLN A 153 8.75 -6.54 18.12
C GLN A 153 8.16 -7.67 18.98
N HIS A 154 8.42 -8.94 18.63
CA HIS A 154 7.87 -10.11 19.32
C HIS A 154 8.33 -10.24 20.78
N HIS A 155 9.42 -9.58 21.17
CA HIS A 155 9.93 -9.65 22.54
C HIS A 155 9.07 -8.93 23.59
N ARG A 156 8.03 -8.17 23.20
CA ARG A 156 7.21 -7.37 24.13
C ARG A 156 5.88 -6.99 23.49
N ALA A 157 4.90 -7.90 23.48
CA ALA A 157 3.54 -7.53 23.11
C ALA A 157 3.00 -6.47 24.09
N ILE A 158 2.81 -5.24 23.59
CA ILE A 158 2.34 -4.09 24.34
C ILE A 158 0.82 -4.04 24.28
N THR A 159 0.17 -4.30 25.41
CA THR A 159 -1.17 -3.75 25.64
C THR A 159 -1.29 -3.34 27.11
N ARG A 160 -0.91 -2.09 27.40
CA ARG A 160 -1.24 -1.39 28.64
C ARG A 160 -1.81 -0.02 28.28
N ASP A 161 -3.01 -0.03 27.70
CA ASP A 161 -4.11 0.90 28.01
C ASP A 161 -5.30 0.58 27.08
N LYS A 162 -6.35 -0.03 27.64
CA LYS A 162 -7.51 -0.51 26.86
C LYS A 162 -8.61 0.55 26.69
N GLU A 163 -8.61 1.61 27.49
CA GLU A 163 -9.71 2.59 27.49
C GLU A 163 -9.42 3.82 26.62
N ALA A 164 -8.23 4.42 26.68
CA ALA A 164 -7.84 5.51 25.76
C ALA A 164 -7.68 5.05 24.29
N ALA A 165 -7.51 3.74 24.07
CA ALA A 165 -7.41 3.15 22.74
C ALA A 165 -8.77 3.09 22.01
N ALA A 166 -9.89 2.99 22.72
CA ALA A 166 -11.21 2.78 22.11
C ALA A 166 -11.70 4.01 21.34
N ASP A 167 -11.56 5.21 21.90
CA ASP A 167 -11.95 6.46 21.24
C ASP A 167 -11.07 6.76 20.02
N PHE A 168 -9.77 6.48 20.11
CA PHE A 168 -8.86 6.61 18.98
C PHE A 168 -9.20 5.65 17.83
N ILE A 169 -9.65 4.42 18.15
CA ILE A 169 -10.14 3.46 17.16
C ILE A 169 -11.39 3.99 16.44
N VAL A 170 -12.32 4.62 17.17
CA VAL A 170 -13.53 5.20 16.54
C VAL A 170 -13.17 6.32 15.57
N VAL A 171 -12.26 7.22 15.94
CA VAL A 171 -11.81 8.31 15.07
C VAL A 171 -11.14 7.76 13.79
N LYS A 172 -10.30 6.73 13.93
CA LYS A 172 -9.68 6.05 12.78
C LYS A 172 -10.70 5.47 11.80
N LYS A 173 -11.72 4.77 12.30
CA LYS A 173 -12.76 4.16 11.45
C LYS A 173 -13.53 5.20 10.66
N ILE A 174 -13.79 6.37 11.24
CA ILE A 174 -14.48 7.47 10.55
C ILE A 174 -13.61 8.07 9.47
N ILE A 175 -12.33 8.30 9.75
CA ILE A 175 -11.37 8.79 8.74
C ILE A 175 -11.25 7.78 7.60
N ALA A 176 -11.11 6.48 7.90
CA ALA A 176 -11.04 5.44 6.89
C ALA A 176 -12.31 5.38 6.02
N LEU A 177 -13.49 5.54 6.62
CA LEU A 177 -14.76 5.58 5.87
C LEU A 177 -14.88 6.82 4.98
N LEU A 178 -14.47 8.00 5.47
CA LEU A 178 -14.46 9.23 4.70
C LEU A 178 -13.48 9.14 3.52
N LEU A 179 -12.30 8.54 3.74
CA LEU A 179 -11.35 8.23 2.68
C LEU A 179 -11.94 7.30 1.63
N LEU A 180 -12.59 6.22 2.06
CA LEU A 180 -13.23 5.26 1.17
C LEU A 180 -14.30 5.94 0.29
N LEU A 181 -15.08 6.86 0.86
CA LEU A 181 -16.06 7.64 0.10
C LEU A 181 -15.38 8.56 -0.92
N ILE A 182 -14.34 9.30 -0.51
CA ILE A 182 -13.59 10.19 -1.41
C ILE A 182 -12.98 9.39 -2.57
N PHE A 183 -12.38 8.24 -2.28
CA PHE A 183 -11.79 7.38 -3.30
C PHE A 183 -12.82 6.77 -4.23
N PHE A 184 -14.00 6.39 -3.72
CA PHE A 184 -15.09 5.95 -4.56
C PHE A 184 -15.52 7.05 -5.55
N VAL A 185 -15.68 8.29 -5.09
CA VAL A 185 -16.04 9.42 -5.95
C VAL A 185 -14.96 9.69 -7.01
N ILE A 186 -13.68 9.74 -6.60
CA ILE A 186 -12.56 9.95 -7.53
C ILE A 186 -12.51 8.82 -8.56
N GLY A 187 -12.67 7.56 -8.14
CA GLY A 187 -12.65 6.40 -9.03
C GLY A 187 -13.80 6.40 -10.05
N VAL A 188 -15.01 6.81 -9.64
CA VAL A 188 -16.14 6.96 -10.55
C VAL A 188 -15.89 8.07 -11.56
N ILE A 189 -15.39 9.23 -11.13
CA ILE A 189 -15.08 10.36 -12.03
C ILE A 189 -14.01 9.95 -13.03
N ASP A 190 -12.94 9.29 -12.57
CA ASP A 190 -11.83 8.86 -13.42
C ASP A 190 -12.27 7.78 -14.42
N GLY A 191 -13.07 6.81 -13.97
CA GLY A 191 -13.66 5.78 -14.83
C GLY A 191 -14.56 6.38 -15.92
N LEU A 192 -15.37 7.39 -15.59
CA LEU A 192 -16.20 8.10 -16.59
C LEU A 192 -15.34 8.88 -17.60
N LYS A 193 -14.22 9.49 -17.15
CA LYS A 193 -13.29 10.18 -18.06
C LYS A 193 -12.58 9.21 -18.99
N TYR A 194 -12.15 8.05 -18.49
CA TYR A 194 -11.54 6.99 -19.27
C TYR A 194 -12.48 6.46 -20.36
N LEU A 195 -13.77 6.23 -20.04
CA LEU A 195 -14.77 5.82 -21.03
C LEU A 195 -15.01 6.87 -22.13
N ASN A 196 -14.86 8.15 -21.80
CA ASN A 196 -14.98 9.26 -22.75
C ASN A 196 -13.71 9.49 -23.59
N GLY A 197 -12.70 8.64 -23.47
CA GLY A 197 -11.45 8.72 -24.24
C GLY A 197 -10.45 9.77 -23.74
N ASN A 198 -10.68 10.35 -22.56
CA ASN A 198 -9.69 11.22 -21.93
C ASN A 198 -8.69 10.34 -21.18
N ALA A 199 -7.40 10.46 -21.52
CA ALA A 199 -6.34 9.80 -20.77
C ALA A 199 -6.28 10.39 -19.36
N THR A 200 -6.63 9.62 -18.35
CA THR A 200 -6.46 10.00 -16.96
C THR A 200 -5.47 9.06 -16.28
N ASN A 201 -4.29 9.60 -15.94
CA ASN A 201 -3.27 8.91 -15.12
C ASN A 201 -3.19 9.50 -13.70
N GLU A 202 -4.15 10.34 -13.30
CA GLU A 202 -4.08 11.08 -12.04
C GLU A 202 -4.72 10.35 -10.86
N PHE A 203 -5.51 9.28 -11.09
CA PHE A 203 -6.20 8.55 -10.03
C PHE A 203 -5.23 8.12 -8.91
N PHE A 204 -4.16 7.39 -9.27
CA PHE A 204 -3.20 6.89 -8.30
C PHE A 204 -2.45 8.04 -7.59
N SER A 205 -2.05 9.08 -8.32
CA SER A 205 -1.34 10.22 -7.74
C SER A 205 -2.19 10.98 -6.71
N LEU A 206 -3.46 11.25 -7.05
CA LEU A 206 -4.40 11.91 -6.15
C LEU A 206 -4.75 11.01 -4.95
N PHE A 207 -4.95 9.71 -5.20
CA PHE A 207 -5.19 8.71 -4.17
C PHE A 207 -4.06 8.71 -3.13
N PHE A 208 -2.80 8.57 -3.56
CA PHE A 208 -1.67 8.50 -2.65
C PHE A 208 -1.44 9.81 -1.89
N THR A 209 -1.66 10.94 -2.55
CA THR A 209 -1.58 12.26 -1.92
C THR A 209 -2.56 12.39 -0.77
N ILE A 210 -3.85 12.09 -1.00
CA ILE A 210 -4.89 12.11 0.04
C ILE A 210 -4.53 11.17 1.19
N LEU A 211 -3.91 10.04 0.88
CA LEU A 211 -3.50 9.07 1.89
C LEU A 211 -2.36 9.56 2.77
N ILE A 212 -1.37 10.22 2.18
CA ILE A 212 -0.29 10.89 2.91
C ILE A 212 -0.87 11.93 3.89
N PHE A 213 -1.77 12.80 3.42
CA PHE A 213 -2.42 13.80 4.29
C PHE A 213 -3.23 13.17 5.42
N SER A 214 -3.90 12.05 5.14
CA SER A 214 -4.69 11.32 6.13
C SER A 214 -3.82 10.65 7.19
N ASP A 215 -2.68 10.08 6.77
CA ASP A 215 -1.71 9.50 7.68
C ASP A 215 -1.13 10.59 8.61
N VAL A 216 -0.81 11.78 8.08
CA VAL A 216 -0.38 12.94 8.88
C VAL A 216 -1.48 13.40 9.85
N LEU A 217 -2.73 13.47 9.41
CA LEU A 217 -3.87 13.81 10.27
C LEU A 217 -4.01 12.82 11.43
N LEU A 218 -3.83 11.52 11.17
CA LEU A 218 -3.88 10.49 12.20
C LEU A 218 -2.76 10.63 13.23
N VAL A 219 -1.57 11.09 12.84
CA VAL A 219 -0.49 11.44 13.79
C VAL A 219 -0.94 12.55 14.72
N LEU A 220 -1.41 13.65 14.15
CA LEU A 220 -1.81 14.83 14.93
C LEU A 220 -2.93 14.49 15.91
N ILE A 221 -3.88 13.65 15.49
CA ILE A 221 -4.94 13.16 16.37
C ILE A 221 -4.36 12.26 17.46
N SER A 222 -3.41 11.38 17.14
CA SER A 222 -2.81 10.47 18.13
C SER A 222 -2.10 11.19 19.28
N LEU A 223 -1.54 12.39 19.03
CA LEU A 223 -0.91 13.24 20.05
C LEU A 223 -1.90 13.68 21.14
N ARG A 224 -3.20 13.72 20.83
CA ARG A 224 -4.25 14.08 21.80
C ARG A 224 -4.53 12.97 22.82
N TYR A 225 -4.15 11.73 22.53
CA TYR A 225 -4.57 10.54 23.30
C TYR A 225 -3.42 9.80 24.00
N SER A 226 -2.16 10.24 23.89
CA SER A 226 -1.00 9.59 24.53
C SER A 226 -0.33 10.49 25.57
N SER A 227 -0.20 10.00 26.81
CA SER A 227 0.31 10.79 27.94
C SER A 227 1.80 10.56 28.27
N SER A 228 2.49 9.58 27.64
CA SER A 228 3.91 9.29 27.91
C SER A 228 4.80 9.55 26.68
N TYR A 229 5.89 10.30 26.90
CA TYR A 229 6.83 10.70 25.84
C TYR A 229 7.38 9.52 25.01
N PRO A 230 7.83 8.38 25.58
CA PRO A 230 8.33 7.26 24.79
C PRO A 230 7.29 6.67 23.83
N VAL A 231 6.02 6.61 24.26
CA VAL A 231 4.91 6.11 23.44
C VAL A 231 4.57 7.10 22.32
N VAL A 232 4.56 8.40 22.62
CA VAL A 232 4.36 9.46 21.63
C VAL A 232 5.45 9.44 20.57
N PHE A 233 6.73 9.32 20.97
CA PHE A 233 7.86 9.26 20.05
C PHE A 233 7.76 8.05 19.13
N ARG A 234 7.46 6.86 19.67
CA ARG A 234 7.29 5.63 18.88
C ARG A 234 6.14 5.75 17.89
N ASN A 235 4.97 6.21 18.33
CA ASN A 235 3.79 6.32 17.47
C ASN A 235 4.00 7.35 16.35
N SER A 236 4.65 8.48 16.67
CA SER A 236 5.01 9.50 15.68
C SER A 236 6.03 8.97 14.67
N GLY A 237 7.05 8.24 15.14
CA GLY A 237 8.03 7.59 14.28
C GLY A 237 7.38 6.58 13.33
N PHE A 238 6.48 5.74 13.81
CA PHE A 238 5.78 4.78 12.93
C PHE A 238 4.92 5.44 11.87
N ALA A 239 4.35 6.60 12.14
CA ALA A 239 3.61 7.30 11.12
C ALA A 239 4.50 7.99 10.08
N VAL A 240 5.68 8.48 10.47
CA VAL A 240 6.71 8.88 9.50
C VAL A 240 7.11 7.70 8.62
N ALA A 241 7.28 6.51 9.19
CA ALA A 241 7.56 5.29 8.42
C ALA A 241 6.43 4.98 7.42
N THR A 242 5.16 5.03 7.84
CA THR A 242 4.02 4.88 6.95
C THR A 242 4.05 5.92 5.82
N LEU A 243 4.34 7.19 6.11
CA LEU A 243 4.48 8.23 5.08
C LEU A 243 5.61 7.91 4.08
N LEU A 244 6.76 7.42 4.54
CA LEU A 244 7.85 6.99 3.65
C LEU A 244 7.44 5.81 2.77
N ILE A 245 6.65 4.86 3.30
CA ILE A 245 6.06 3.77 2.51
C ILE A 245 5.14 4.34 1.42
N ARG A 246 4.30 5.34 1.73
CA ARG A 246 3.43 6.00 0.73
C ARG A 246 4.25 6.62 -0.39
N LEU A 247 5.29 7.37 -0.03
CA LEU A 247 6.17 8.02 -0.99
C LEU A 247 6.89 6.99 -1.86
N ALA A 248 7.31 5.86 -1.28
CA ALA A 248 7.95 4.77 -2.02
C ALA A 248 7.05 4.19 -3.12
N LEU A 249 5.74 4.06 -2.87
CA LEU A 249 4.78 3.54 -3.85
C LEU A 249 4.55 4.46 -5.05
N THR A 250 4.78 5.77 -4.88
CA THR A 250 4.64 6.78 -5.95
C THR A 250 5.95 7.17 -6.63
N ALA A 251 7.08 6.80 -6.03
CA ALA A 251 8.37 7.27 -6.47
C ALA A 251 8.89 6.49 -7.69
N PRO A 252 9.76 7.12 -8.51
CA PRO A 252 10.46 6.42 -9.59
C PRO A 252 11.29 5.23 -9.07
N PRO A 253 11.70 4.28 -9.93
CA PRO A 253 12.24 2.97 -9.51
C PRO A 253 13.32 3.02 -8.42
N TRP A 254 14.35 3.85 -8.60
CA TRP A 254 15.44 3.97 -7.64
C TRP A 254 15.01 4.56 -6.31
N PHE A 255 14.20 5.62 -6.36
CA PHE A 255 13.74 6.32 -5.17
C PHE A 255 12.72 5.50 -4.40
N SER A 256 11.87 4.75 -5.11
CA SER A 256 10.93 3.79 -4.56
C SER A 256 11.63 2.78 -3.63
N VAL A 257 12.67 2.12 -4.15
CA VAL A 257 13.44 1.12 -3.40
C VAL A 257 14.18 1.75 -2.22
N LEU A 258 14.84 2.89 -2.42
CA LEU A 258 15.58 3.58 -1.37
C LEU A 258 14.67 4.06 -0.23
N LEU A 259 13.51 4.63 -0.55
CA LEU A 259 12.51 5.06 0.42
C LEU A 259 11.96 3.88 1.21
N GLY A 260 11.69 2.75 0.54
CA GLY A 260 11.21 1.53 1.21
C GLY A 260 12.23 0.95 2.19
N ILE A 261 13.49 0.84 1.78
CA ILE A 261 14.59 0.37 2.65
C ILE A 261 14.81 1.36 3.81
N GLY A 262 14.81 2.67 3.52
CA GLY A 262 14.94 3.71 4.54
C GLY A 262 13.82 3.66 5.57
N ALA A 263 12.57 3.45 5.14
CA ALA A 263 11.41 3.35 6.01
C ALA A 263 11.50 2.17 6.99
N ILE A 264 11.92 0.99 6.52
CA ILE A 264 12.02 -0.19 7.39
C ILE A 264 13.23 -0.10 8.33
N ALA A 265 14.36 0.41 7.86
CA ALA A 265 15.52 0.69 8.70
C ALA A 265 15.19 1.70 9.81
N PHE A 266 14.46 2.77 9.46
CA PHE A 266 13.96 3.75 10.42
C PHE A 266 13.01 3.12 11.45
N SER A 267 12.08 2.27 11.01
CA SER A 267 11.14 1.57 11.91
C SER A 267 11.84 0.62 12.89
N ILE A 268 12.87 -0.08 12.42
CA ILE A 268 13.76 -0.89 13.26
C ILE A 268 14.47 0.00 14.29
N GLY A 269 15.02 1.14 13.87
CA GLY A 269 15.69 2.10 14.74
C GLY A 269 14.77 2.65 15.84
N ILE A 270 13.54 3.04 15.51
CA ILE A 270 12.52 3.48 16.47
C ILE A 270 12.21 2.37 17.47
N THR A 271 12.01 1.14 16.99
CA THR A 271 11.70 -0.02 17.84
C THR A 271 12.84 -0.32 18.80
N PHE A 272 14.08 -0.28 18.31
CA PHE A 272 15.28 -0.47 19.11
C PHE A 272 15.43 0.62 20.19
N ALA A 273 15.28 1.89 19.82
CA ALA A 273 15.36 3.02 20.75
C ALA A 273 14.29 2.93 21.85
N TYR A 274 13.04 2.68 21.48
CA TYR A 274 11.94 2.50 22.43
C TYR A 274 12.23 1.38 23.43
N ASN A 275 12.67 0.21 22.94
CA ASN A 275 13.01 -0.94 23.78
C ASN A 275 14.15 -0.63 24.77
N ARG A 276 15.11 0.24 24.41
CA ARG A 276 16.20 0.64 25.29
C ARG A 276 15.71 1.58 26.40
N PHE A 277 14.87 2.56 26.08
CA PHE A 277 14.31 3.49 27.05
C PHE A 277 13.42 2.80 28.09
N GLU A 278 12.55 1.89 27.67
CA GLU A 278 11.65 1.17 28.58
C GLU A 278 12.44 0.24 29.53
N ASN A 279 13.52 -0.40 29.05
CA ASN A 279 14.40 -1.18 29.91
C ASN A 279 15.13 -0.35 30.99
N LEU A 280 15.51 0.89 30.66
CA LEU A 280 16.13 1.80 31.63
C LEU A 280 15.13 2.26 32.70
N GLU A 281 13.86 2.46 32.32
CA GLU A 281 12.78 2.78 33.26
C GLU A 281 12.50 1.62 34.23
N ILE A 282 12.43 0.38 33.72
CA ILE A 282 12.24 -0.81 34.56
C ILE A 282 13.40 -0.98 35.56
N GLN A 283 14.65 -0.79 35.12
CA GLN A 283 15.83 -0.88 36.01
C GLN A 283 15.85 0.22 37.09
N ARG A 284 15.36 1.43 36.79
CA ARG A 284 15.21 2.51 37.78
C ARG A 284 14.08 2.29 38.78
N SER A 285 13.10 1.47 38.42
CA SER A 285 11.89 1.21 39.22
C SER A 285 11.98 -0.05 40.08
N ALA A 286 13.05 -0.84 39.93
CA ALA A 286 13.28 -2.02 40.75
C ALA A 286 13.66 -1.57 42.18
N PRO A 287 12.92 -2.00 43.22
CA PRO A 287 13.30 -1.69 44.60
C PRO A 287 14.66 -2.34 44.90
N ILE A 288 15.54 -1.56 45.54
CA ILE A 288 16.83 -2.00 46.10
C ILE A 288 16.57 -3.03 47.20
#